data_AF-A0A7L4WBA9-F1
#
_entry.id   AF-A0A7L4WBA9-F1
#
_cell.length_a   1.000
_cell.length_b   1.000
_cell.length_c   1.000
_cell.angle_alpha   90.00
_cell.angle_beta   90.00
_cell.angle_gamma   90.00
#
_symmetry.space_group_name_H-M   'P 1'
#
loop_
_entity.id
_entity.type
_entity.pdbx_description
1 polymer ?
#
loop_
_entity_poly.entity_id
_entity_poly.type
_entity_poly.pdbx_seq_one_letter_code
_entity_poly.pdbx_strand_id
1 'polypeptide(L)'
;MKPTHKSYFVRIFMLTKIILIIASTALLLSGVLFLLIAYVEHTITAPSHLTLVVETSVKGLYQWLAEFGLITISPFIALLLIEVISRLRHDSLSNLWRSICLTLSFQRFLHQRERNEISLDKQTKQAINPILKDFNKAARRCVIDITNKQTIAFIKVPQSQQAHKILKEMTEQIKEELSSHNPQYYFSAPERIKNTLWYIGTKRD
;
A
#
# COMPACT_ATOMS: atom_id res chain seq x y z
N MET A 1 3.59 8.09 -27.40
CA MET A 1 4.65 7.05 -27.31
C MET A 1 4.24 6.08 -26.21
N LYS A 2 4.05 4.78 -26.52
CA LYS A 2 3.51 3.80 -25.55
C LYS A 2 4.57 3.46 -24.49
N PRO A 3 4.25 3.43 -23.18
CA PRO A 3 5.18 3.01 -22.16
C PRO A 3 5.43 1.49 -22.27
N THR A 4 6.61 1.11 -22.78
CA THR A 4 7.04 -0.29 -22.86
C THR A 4 7.51 -0.85 -21.51
N HIS A 5 7.69 0.03 -20.51
CA HIS A 5 8.17 -0.34 -19.19
C HIS A 5 7.47 0.44 -18.06
N LYS A 6 7.28 -0.20 -16.92
CA LYS A 6 6.86 0.44 -15.65
C LYS A 6 7.77 1.60 -15.31
N SER A 7 7.17 2.74 -14.94
CA SER A 7 7.87 3.87 -14.34
C SER A 7 8.56 3.45 -13.05
N TYR A 8 9.58 4.21 -12.63
CA TYR A 8 10.31 3.92 -11.40
C TYR A 8 9.36 3.91 -10.19
N PHE A 9 8.49 4.93 -10.06
CA PHE A 9 7.43 5.02 -9.05
C PHE A 9 6.60 3.74 -8.94
N VAL A 10 6.05 3.23 -10.07
CA VAL A 10 5.22 2.01 -10.07
C VAL A 10 5.99 0.78 -9.58
N ARG A 11 7.30 0.69 -9.84
CA ARG A 11 8.13 -0.44 -9.39
C ARG A 11 8.37 -0.38 -7.87
N ILE A 12 8.69 0.79 -7.34
CA ILE A 12 9.12 0.94 -5.95
C ILE A 12 7.98 1.18 -4.98
N PHE A 13 6.82 1.69 -5.42
CA PHE A 13 5.71 2.07 -4.54
C PHE A 13 5.25 0.92 -3.62
N MET A 14 5.15 -0.29 -4.18
CA MET A 14 4.72 -1.46 -3.41
C MET A 14 5.76 -1.88 -2.37
N LEU A 15 7.04 -1.80 -2.72
CA LEU A 15 8.14 -2.12 -1.84
C LEU A 15 8.25 -1.09 -0.71
N THR A 16 8.26 0.19 -1.04
CA THR A 16 8.31 1.30 -0.08
C THR A 16 7.13 1.28 0.88
N LYS A 17 5.91 0.99 0.41
CA LYS A 17 4.74 0.79 1.28
C LYS A 17 4.95 -0.36 2.28
N ILE A 18 5.49 -1.49 1.85
CA ILE A 18 5.73 -2.66 2.73
C ILE A 18 6.81 -2.33 3.77
N ILE A 19 7.94 -1.76 3.33
CA ILE A 19 9.04 -1.37 4.23
C ILE A 19 8.53 -0.38 5.29
N LEU A 20 7.76 0.63 4.88
CA LEU A 20 7.19 1.62 5.78
C LEU A 20 6.28 0.97 6.83
N ILE A 21 5.41 0.04 6.45
CA ILE A 21 4.52 -0.67 7.39
C ILE A 21 5.33 -1.50 8.39
N ILE A 22 6.34 -2.25 7.93
CA ILE A 22 7.17 -3.09 8.80
C ILE A 22 7.96 -2.23 9.78
N ALA A 23 8.65 -1.20 9.29
CA ALA A 23 9.43 -0.28 10.12
C ALA A 23 8.54 0.44 11.14
N SER A 24 7.40 0.97 10.71
CA SER A 24 6.46 1.66 11.61
C SER A 24 5.91 0.72 12.69
N THR A 25 5.58 -0.52 12.33
CA THR A 25 5.07 -1.50 13.30
C THR A 25 6.13 -1.87 14.34
N ALA A 26 7.39 -2.07 13.91
CA ALA A 26 8.50 -2.37 14.82
C ALA A 26 8.78 -1.21 15.78
N LEU A 27 8.82 0.02 15.28
CA LEU A 27 9.04 1.23 16.09
C LEU A 27 7.88 1.50 17.05
N LEU A 28 6.63 1.31 16.62
CA LEU A 28 5.46 1.44 17.50
C LEU A 28 5.49 0.42 18.63
N LEU A 29 5.80 -0.85 18.32
CA LEU A 29 5.89 -1.89 19.35
C LEU A 29 7.03 -1.62 20.33
N SER A 30 8.20 -1.17 19.84
CA SER A 30 9.31 -0.73 20.67
C SER A 30 8.89 0.42 21.60
N GLY A 31 8.18 1.43 21.09
CA GLY A 31 7.65 2.52 21.90
C GLY A 31 6.67 2.07 22.99
N VAL A 32 5.81 1.08 22.70
CA VAL A 32 4.92 0.48 23.71
C VAL A 32 5.73 -0.22 24.80
N LEU A 33 6.77 -1.00 24.44
CA LEU A 33 7.63 -1.66 25.41
C LEU A 33 8.40 -0.64 26.28
N PHE A 34 8.87 0.46 25.69
CA PHE A 34 9.51 1.54 26.43
C PHE A 34 8.58 2.13 27.52
N LEU A 35 7.31 2.40 27.17
CA LEU A 35 6.33 2.88 28.13
C LEU A 35 6.04 1.86 29.24
N LEU A 36 6.00 0.57 28.91
CA LEU A 36 5.83 -0.50 29.90
C LEU A 36 7.02 -0.58 30.86
N ILE A 37 8.26 -0.51 30.33
CA ILE A 37 9.48 -0.49 31.16
C ILE A 37 9.43 0.69 32.12
N ALA A 38 9.15 1.90 31.61
CA ALA A 38 9.07 3.11 32.44
C ALA A 38 8.00 3.02 33.53
N TYR A 39 6.84 2.42 33.22
CA TYR A 39 5.78 2.19 34.20
C TYR A 39 6.20 1.19 35.29
N VAL A 40 6.88 0.10 34.92
CA VAL A 40 7.36 -0.91 35.87
C VAL A 40 8.44 -0.35 36.79
N GLU A 41 9.42 0.38 36.23
CA GLU A 41 10.48 1.03 37.01
C GLU A 41 9.93 2.05 38.02
N HIS A 42 8.86 2.76 37.65
CA HIS A 42 8.19 3.70 38.56
C HIS A 42 7.38 3.00 39.67
N THR A 43 6.79 1.83 39.40
CA THR A 43 5.86 1.16 40.32
C THR A 43 6.55 0.17 41.28
N ILE A 44 7.65 -0.45 40.87
CA ILE A 44 8.34 -1.47 41.67
C ILE A 44 9.59 -0.87 42.31
N THR A 45 9.50 -0.50 43.59
CA THR A 45 10.61 0.08 44.36
C THR A 45 11.61 -0.97 44.87
N ALA A 46 11.18 -2.23 45.02
CA ALA A 46 12.00 -3.35 45.49
C ALA A 46 11.80 -4.59 44.57
N PRO A 47 12.54 -4.68 43.45
CA PRO A 47 12.36 -5.76 42.50
C PRO A 47 12.87 -7.10 43.05
N SER A 48 12.06 -8.14 42.87
CA SER A 48 12.48 -9.53 43.01
C SER A 48 13.48 -9.95 41.91
N HIS A 49 14.16 -11.08 42.09
CA HIS A 49 15.02 -11.65 41.04
C HIS A 49 14.25 -11.93 39.73
N LEU A 50 13.01 -12.43 39.83
CA LEU A 50 12.17 -12.73 38.66
C LEU A 50 11.86 -11.45 37.88
N THR A 51 11.48 -10.36 38.57
CA THR A 51 11.19 -9.07 37.94
C THR A 51 12.41 -8.52 37.22
N LEU A 52 13.62 -8.68 37.78
CA LEU A 52 14.87 -8.22 37.14
C LEU A 52 15.18 -9.00 35.84
N VAL A 53 14.99 -10.32 35.85
CA VAL A 53 15.17 -11.17 34.65
C VAL A 53 14.18 -10.80 33.55
N VAL A 54 12.90 -10.59 33.91
CA VAL A 54 11.87 -10.17 32.96
C VAL A 54 12.17 -8.79 32.41
N GLU A 55 12.51 -7.83 33.25
CA GLU A 55 12.85 -6.46 32.86
C GLU A 55 14.04 -6.43 31.88
N THR A 56 15.09 -7.19 32.16
CA THR A 56 16.28 -7.29 31.28
C THR A 56 15.90 -7.86 29.91
N SER A 57 15.05 -8.89 29.90
CA SER A 57 14.57 -9.52 28.66
C SER A 57 13.71 -8.56 27.83
N VAL A 58 12.82 -7.81 28.48
CA VAL A 58 11.96 -6.82 27.83
C VAL A 58 12.78 -5.64 27.30
N LYS A 59 13.79 -5.17 28.06
CA LYS A 59 14.75 -4.14 27.62
C LYS A 59 15.51 -4.59 26.36
N GLY A 60 15.99 -5.84 26.33
CA GLY A 60 16.64 -6.41 25.15
C GLY A 60 15.71 -6.46 23.93
N LEU A 61 14.46 -6.89 24.11
CA LEU A 61 13.46 -6.90 23.04
C LEU A 61 13.13 -5.50 22.53
N TYR A 62 12.96 -4.52 23.43
CA TYR A 62 12.75 -3.11 23.11
C TYR A 62 13.87 -2.55 22.23
N GLN A 63 15.13 -2.76 22.63
CA GLN A 63 16.32 -2.29 21.90
C GLN A 63 16.41 -2.95 20.53
N TRP A 64 16.26 -4.27 20.47
CA TRP A 64 16.32 -5.00 19.20
C TRP A 64 15.24 -4.55 18.21
N LEU A 65 14.00 -4.35 18.68
CA LEU A 65 12.92 -3.83 17.83
C LEU A 65 13.18 -2.40 17.34
N ALA A 66 13.76 -1.54 18.20
CA ALA A 66 14.13 -0.19 17.82
C ALA A 66 15.18 -0.19 16.70
N GLU A 67 16.28 -0.92 16.91
CA GLU A 67 17.36 -1.06 15.93
C GLU A 67 16.87 -1.65 14.62
N PHE A 68 16.10 -2.74 14.69
CA PHE A 68 15.49 -3.35 13.52
C PHE A 68 14.60 -2.37 12.74
N GLY A 69 13.77 -1.60 13.46
CA GLY A 69 12.93 -0.56 12.86
C GLY A 69 13.75 0.54 12.16
N LEU A 70 14.81 1.03 12.80
CA LEU A 70 15.71 2.06 12.27
C LEU A 70 16.52 1.57 11.06
N ILE A 71 17.03 0.34 11.10
CA ILE A 71 17.71 -0.26 9.96
C ILE A 71 16.74 -0.42 8.80
N THR A 72 15.52 -0.88 9.07
CA THR A 72 14.50 -1.13 8.04
C THR A 72 13.98 0.16 7.40
N ILE A 73 13.92 1.30 8.12
CA ILE A 73 13.49 2.57 7.53
C ILE A 73 14.56 3.19 6.62
N SER A 74 15.84 2.86 6.81
CA SER A 74 16.94 3.42 5.99
C SER A 74 16.78 3.19 4.47
N PRO A 75 16.47 1.98 3.94
CA PRO A 75 16.21 1.80 2.51
C PRO A 75 14.93 2.52 2.04
N PHE A 76 13.93 2.69 2.91
CA PHE A 76 12.73 3.47 2.55
C PHE A 76 13.11 4.93 2.27
N ILE A 77 13.93 5.54 3.12
CA ILE A 77 14.42 6.91 2.94
C ILE A 77 15.24 7.01 1.65
N ALA A 78 16.15 6.07 1.39
CA ALA A 78 16.97 6.07 0.18
C ALA A 78 16.12 6.00 -1.10
N LEU A 79 15.15 5.07 -1.16
CA LEU A 79 14.26 4.93 -2.32
C LEU A 79 13.37 6.17 -2.51
N LEU A 80 12.88 6.75 -1.42
CA LEU A 80 12.07 7.97 -1.44
C LEU A 80 12.88 9.18 -1.95
N LEU A 81 14.13 9.33 -1.50
CA LEU A 81 15.03 10.38 -1.97
C LEU A 81 15.29 10.28 -3.47
N ILE A 82 15.52 9.06 -4.00
CA ILE A 82 15.72 8.85 -5.43
C ILE A 82 14.48 9.29 -6.23
N GLU A 83 13.27 8.93 -5.80
CA GLU A 83 12.03 9.36 -6.45
C GLU A 83 11.84 10.88 -6.37
N VAL A 84 12.08 11.48 -5.20
CA VAL A 84 11.99 12.94 -4.98
C VAL A 84 12.94 13.69 -5.91
N ILE A 85 14.21 13.27 -5.98
CA ILE A 85 15.21 13.87 -6.87
C ILE A 85 14.79 13.71 -8.34
N SER A 86 14.29 12.54 -8.73
CA SER A 86 13.80 12.28 -10.08
C SER A 86 12.67 13.24 -10.46
N ARG A 87 11.71 13.46 -9.54
CA ARG A 87 10.56 14.37 -9.72
C ARG A 87 10.98 15.83 -9.77
N LEU A 88 11.92 16.25 -8.93
CA LEU A 88 12.45 17.62 -8.98
C LEU A 88 13.16 17.93 -10.31
N ARG A 89 13.81 16.93 -10.92
CA ARG A 89 14.53 17.12 -12.20
C ARG A 89 13.64 17.04 -13.44
N HIS A 90 12.60 16.21 -13.43
CA HIS A 90 11.85 15.86 -14.64
C HIS A 90 10.34 16.09 -14.56
N ASP A 91 9.80 16.44 -13.38
CA ASP A 91 8.36 16.53 -13.13
C ASP A 91 8.06 17.53 -11.97
N SER A 92 7.07 17.27 -11.11
CA SER A 92 6.76 18.09 -9.95
C SER A 92 6.53 17.24 -8.68
N LEU A 93 6.86 17.80 -7.51
CA LEU A 93 6.57 17.14 -6.23
C LEU A 93 5.07 17.07 -5.92
N SER A 94 4.27 18.02 -6.44
CA SER A 94 2.81 17.93 -6.32
C SER A 94 2.27 16.68 -7.02
N ASN A 95 2.82 16.31 -8.17
CA ASN A 95 2.44 15.08 -8.88
C ASN A 95 2.81 13.82 -8.09
N LEU A 96 3.92 13.82 -7.34
CA LEU A 96 4.25 12.71 -6.44
C LEU A 96 3.20 12.54 -5.36
N TRP A 97 2.82 13.64 -4.68
CA TRP A 97 1.76 13.61 -3.66
C TRP A 97 0.43 13.14 -4.25
N ARG A 98 0.03 13.69 -5.40
CA ARG A 98 -1.19 13.28 -6.11
C ARG A 98 -1.17 11.79 -6.49
N SER A 99 -0.03 11.29 -6.96
CA SER A 99 0.15 9.87 -7.32
C SER A 99 -0.07 8.96 -6.11
N ILE A 100 0.48 9.32 -4.95
CA ILE A 100 0.30 8.58 -3.69
C ILE A 100 -1.17 8.61 -3.26
N CYS A 101 -1.77 9.80 -3.13
CA CYS A 101 -3.15 9.96 -2.68
C CYS A 101 -4.14 9.24 -3.59
N LEU A 102 -3.99 9.41 -4.91
CA LEU A 102 -4.88 8.78 -5.88
C LEU A 102 -4.69 7.27 -5.88
N THR A 103 -3.46 6.76 -5.77
CA THR A 103 -3.21 5.32 -5.62
C THR A 103 -3.96 4.74 -4.42
N LEU A 104 -3.89 5.40 -3.26
CA LEU A 104 -4.59 4.94 -2.05
C LEU A 104 -6.11 5.06 -2.16
N SER A 105 -6.62 6.11 -2.81
CA SER A 105 -8.04 6.26 -3.11
C SER A 105 -8.53 5.13 -4.02
N PHE A 106 -7.79 4.85 -5.10
CA PHE A 106 -8.16 3.85 -6.08
C PHE A 106 -8.07 2.42 -5.54
N GLN A 107 -7.09 2.13 -4.70
CA GLN A 107 -7.02 0.85 -3.98
C GLN A 107 -8.25 0.63 -3.08
N ARG A 108 -8.83 1.69 -2.51
CA ARG A 108 -10.07 1.62 -1.72
C ARG A 108 -11.30 1.48 -2.60
N PHE A 109 -11.38 2.23 -3.70
CA PHE A 109 -12.44 2.12 -4.71
C PHE A 109 -12.54 0.70 -5.28
N LEU A 110 -11.41 0.11 -5.66
CA LEU A 110 -11.34 -1.26 -6.15
C LEU A 110 -11.59 -2.32 -5.06
N HIS A 111 -11.71 -1.96 -3.78
CA HIS A 111 -11.89 -2.97 -2.75
C HIS A 111 -13.33 -3.46 -2.71
N GLN A 112 -13.55 -4.72 -3.11
CA GLN A 112 -14.86 -5.36 -3.06
C GLN A 112 -15.13 -5.85 -1.65
N ARG A 113 -16.26 -5.42 -1.08
CA ARG A 113 -16.77 -5.93 0.20
C ARG A 113 -17.80 -7.02 -0.10
N GLU A 114 -17.80 -8.06 0.73
CA GLU A 114 -18.93 -8.99 0.73
C GLU A 114 -20.18 -8.22 1.10
N ARG A 115 -21.15 -8.18 0.17
CA ARG A 115 -22.51 -7.81 0.53
C ARG A 115 -23.05 -8.99 1.33
N ASN A 116 -22.96 -8.91 2.65
CA ASN A 116 -23.74 -9.77 3.52
C ASN A 116 -25.21 -9.33 3.35
N GLU A 117 -25.85 -9.76 2.27
CA GLU A 117 -27.29 -9.90 2.32
C GLU A 117 -27.55 -10.83 3.50
N ILE A 118 -28.28 -10.31 4.49
CA ILE A 118 -28.56 -10.97 5.76
C ILE A 118 -29.43 -12.19 5.44
N SER A 119 -28.83 -13.26 4.92
CA SER A 119 -29.47 -14.56 4.83
C SER A 119 -29.39 -15.15 6.23
N LEU A 120 -30.58 -15.34 6.81
CA LEU A 120 -30.89 -15.81 8.15
C LEU A 120 -30.44 -17.27 8.43
N ASP A 121 -29.40 -17.77 7.76
CA ASP A 121 -28.96 -19.15 7.92
C ASP A 121 -27.62 -19.24 8.65
N LYS A 122 -27.72 -19.53 9.94
CA LYS A 122 -26.67 -19.41 10.98
C LYS A 122 -25.55 -20.46 10.92
N GLN A 123 -25.35 -21.18 9.82
CA GLN A 123 -24.46 -22.35 9.82
C GLN A 123 -23.33 -22.38 8.81
N THR A 124 -23.18 -21.39 7.94
CA THR A 124 -21.93 -21.24 7.17
C THR A 124 -21.08 -20.15 7.81
N LYS A 125 -20.07 -20.56 8.59
CA LYS A 125 -19.01 -19.67 9.07
C LYS A 125 -18.57 -18.75 7.94
N GLN A 126 -18.38 -17.47 8.26
CA GLN A 126 -17.88 -16.37 7.42
C GLN A 126 -16.56 -16.73 6.71
N ALA A 127 -16.63 -17.63 5.73
CA ALA A 127 -15.52 -17.95 4.86
C ALA A 127 -15.45 -16.83 3.84
N ILE A 128 -14.51 -15.90 4.05
CA ILE A 128 -14.19 -14.87 3.06
C ILE A 128 -14.06 -15.57 1.71
N ASN A 129 -14.93 -15.20 0.77
CA ASN A 129 -15.02 -15.79 -0.55
C ASN A 129 -13.61 -15.72 -1.19
N PRO A 130 -13.00 -16.88 -1.50
CA PRO A 130 -11.63 -16.92 -2.00
C PRO A 130 -11.46 -16.12 -3.31
N ILE A 131 -12.54 -15.97 -4.09
CA ILE A 131 -12.60 -15.15 -5.30
C ILE A 131 -12.39 -13.67 -4.95
N LEU A 132 -13.16 -13.15 -3.98
CA LEU A 132 -13.06 -11.76 -3.53
C LEU A 132 -11.71 -11.49 -2.85
N LYS A 133 -11.18 -12.46 -2.11
CA LYS A 133 -9.84 -12.37 -1.52
C LYS A 133 -8.76 -12.23 -2.59
N ASP A 134 -8.82 -13.02 -3.66
CA ASP A 134 -7.88 -12.93 -4.78
C ASP A 134 -8.02 -11.60 -5.54
N PHE A 135 -9.26 -11.17 -5.82
CA PHE A 135 -9.54 -9.87 -6.42
C PHE A 135 -8.96 -8.72 -5.57
N ASN A 136 -9.28 -8.68 -4.27
CA ASN A 136 -8.82 -7.65 -3.35
C ASN A 136 -7.30 -7.65 -3.18
N LYS A 137 -6.66 -8.83 -3.23
CA LYS A 137 -5.20 -8.95 -3.24
C LYS A 137 -4.60 -8.30 -4.49
N ALA A 138 -5.24 -8.41 -5.65
CA ALA A 138 -4.81 -7.76 -6.89
C ALA A 138 -5.09 -6.24 -6.86
N ALA A 139 -6.27 -5.82 -6.39
CA ALA A 139 -6.68 -4.43 -6.23
C ALA A 139 -5.70 -3.63 -5.34
N ARG A 140 -5.25 -4.21 -4.22
CA ARG A 140 -4.23 -3.61 -3.32
C ARG A 140 -2.87 -3.36 -3.97
N ARG A 141 -2.63 -3.93 -5.16
CA ARG A 141 -1.40 -3.75 -5.96
C ARG A 141 -1.59 -2.78 -7.12
N CYS A 142 -2.73 -2.09 -7.20
CA CYS A 142 -2.91 -0.98 -8.11
C CYS A 142 -1.98 0.18 -7.74
N VAL A 143 -1.38 0.82 -8.75
CA VAL A 143 -0.55 2.03 -8.58
C VAL A 143 -0.90 3.01 -9.68
N ILE A 144 -1.08 4.28 -9.32
CA ILE A 144 -1.33 5.35 -10.28
C ILE A 144 -0.16 6.33 -10.21
N ASP A 145 0.46 6.56 -11.36
CA ASP A 145 1.57 7.49 -11.54
C ASP A 145 1.11 8.66 -12.39
N ILE A 146 1.02 9.84 -11.78
CA ILE A 146 0.69 11.09 -12.45
C ILE A 146 1.99 11.82 -12.73
N THR A 147 2.17 12.29 -13.95
CA THR A 147 3.26 13.18 -14.35
C THR A 147 2.69 14.35 -15.15
N ASN A 148 3.49 15.40 -15.35
CA ASN A 148 3.11 16.54 -16.18
C ASN A 148 2.75 16.17 -17.63
N LYS A 149 3.23 15.02 -18.13
CA LYS A 149 3.00 14.57 -19.51
C LYS A 149 1.83 13.59 -19.63
N GLN A 150 1.72 12.67 -18.68
CA GLN A 150 0.77 11.57 -18.74
C GLN A 150 0.42 11.05 -17.35
N THR A 151 -0.74 10.40 -17.24
CA THR A 151 -1.15 9.62 -16.08
C THR A 151 -1.19 8.14 -16.46
N ILE A 152 -0.53 7.28 -15.70
CA ILE A 152 -0.53 5.83 -15.91
C ILE A 152 -1.16 5.16 -14.70
N ALA A 153 -2.28 4.47 -14.91
CA ALA A 153 -2.84 3.57 -13.90
C ALA A 153 -2.42 2.13 -14.21
N PHE A 154 -1.78 1.50 -13.24
CA PHE A 154 -1.33 0.11 -13.26
C PHE A 154 -2.24 -0.72 -12.35
N ILE A 155 -2.88 -1.76 -12.88
CA ILE A 155 -3.71 -2.68 -12.11
C ILE A 155 -3.22 -4.10 -12.33
N LYS A 156 -2.99 -4.86 -11.25
CA LYS A 156 -2.63 -6.28 -11.37
C LYS A 156 -3.87 -7.08 -11.75
N VAL A 157 -3.72 -8.02 -12.69
CA VAL A 157 -4.78 -8.97 -13.01
C VAL A 157 -4.83 -10.08 -11.94
N PRO A 158 -6.02 -10.39 -11.37
CA PRO A 158 -6.22 -11.49 -10.43
C PRO A 158 -5.82 -12.85 -11.02
N GLN A 159 -5.49 -13.82 -10.17
CA GLN A 159 -5.02 -15.14 -10.62
C GLN A 159 -6.17 -16.05 -11.05
N SER A 160 -7.28 -16.01 -10.32
CA SER A 160 -8.47 -16.81 -10.60
C SER A 160 -9.30 -16.19 -11.72
N GLN A 161 -9.90 -17.04 -12.55
CA GLN A 161 -10.74 -16.62 -13.67
C GLN A 161 -11.97 -15.82 -13.21
N GLN A 162 -12.57 -16.22 -12.08
CA GLN A 162 -13.72 -15.52 -11.51
C GLN A 162 -13.35 -14.11 -11.03
N ALA A 163 -12.22 -13.94 -10.33
CA ALA A 163 -11.75 -12.61 -9.95
C ALA A 163 -11.34 -11.78 -11.17
N HIS A 164 -10.80 -12.42 -12.23
CA HIS A 164 -10.52 -11.74 -13.49
C HIS A 164 -11.79 -11.22 -14.17
N LYS A 165 -12.89 -11.97 -14.09
CA LYS A 165 -14.20 -11.55 -14.62
C LYS A 165 -14.70 -10.28 -13.90
N ILE A 166 -14.58 -10.22 -12.57
CA ILE A 166 -14.89 -9.02 -11.77
C ILE A 166 -14.07 -7.82 -12.26
N LEU A 167 -12.75 -7.99 -12.47
CA LEU A 167 -11.90 -6.91 -13.00
C LEU A 167 -12.37 -6.44 -14.38
N LYS A 168 -12.77 -7.38 -15.26
CA LYS A 168 -13.24 -7.08 -16.60
C LYS A 168 -14.53 -6.26 -16.56
N GLU A 169 -15.47 -6.63 -15.70
CA GLU A 169 -16.75 -5.91 -15.52
C GLU A 169 -16.54 -4.49 -14.99
N MET A 170 -15.54 -4.26 -14.12
CA MET A 170 -15.24 -2.93 -13.57
C MET A 170 -14.46 -2.00 -14.52
N THR A 171 -14.08 -2.45 -15.71
CA THR A 171 -13.16 -1.73 -16.61
C THR A 171 -13.65 -0.32 -16.97
N GLU A 172 -14.95 -0.18 -17.27
CA GLU A 172 -15.55 1.11 -17.64
C GLU A 172 -15.63 2.05 -16.43
N GLN A 173 -16.08 1.54 -15.29
CA GLN A 173 -16.13 2.29 -14.02
C GLN A 173 -14.73 2.76 -13.60
N ILE A 174 -13.71 1.92 -13.79
CA ILE A 174 -12.30 2.27 -13.53
C ILE A 174 -11.87 3.44 -14.41
N LYS A 175 -12.20 3.42 -15.71
CA LYS A 175 -11.86 4.50 -16.63
C LYS A 175 -12.57 5.79 -16.27
N GLU A 176 -13.84 5.72 -15.90
CA GLU A 176 -14.64 6.86 -15.46
C GLU A 176 -14.06 7.47 -14.19
N GLU A 177 -13.74 6.65 -13.19
CA GLU A 177 -13.17 7.10 -11.92
C GLU A 177 -11.77 7.72 -12.09
N LEU A 178 -10.96 7.18 -12.99
CA LEU A 178 -9.67 7.79 -13.36
C LEU A 178 -9.85 9.15 -14.04
N SER A 179 -10.86 9.27 -14.91
CA SER A 179 -11.16 10.50 -15.64
C SER A 179 -11.75 11.58 -14.72
N SER A 180 -12.61 11.20 -13.78
CA SER A 180 -13.22 12.12 -12.80
C SER A 180 -12.17 12.75 -11.89
N HIS A 181 -11.19 11.97 -11.42
CA HIS A 181 -10.10 12.45 -10.56
C HIS A 181 -9.02 13.21 -11.32
N ASN A 182 -8.95 13.09 -12.65
CA ASN A 182 -7.92 13.70 -13.48
C ASN A 182 -8.56 14.39 -14.71
N PRO A 183 -9.36 15.46 -14.53
CA PRO A 183 -10.09 16.10 -15.61
C PRO A 183 -9.17 16.71 -16.68
N GLN A 184 -7.91 16.95 -16.35
CA GLN A 184 -6.89 17.46 -17.27
C GLN A 184 -6.29 16.39 -18.19
N TYR A 185 -6.78 15.14 -18.16
CA TYR A 185 -6.23 14.04 -18.97
C TYR A 185 -7.34 13.33 -19.75
N TYR A 186 -7.01 12.81 -20.94
CA TYR A 186 -7.85 11.92 -21.74
C TYR A 186 -7.34 10.48 -21.62
N PHE A 187 -8.16 9.58 -21.07
CA PHE A 187 -7.80 8.18 -20.90
C PHE A 187 -8.13 7.34 -22.13
N SER A 188 -7.15 6.57 -22.59
CA SER A 188 -7.30 5.57 -23.64
C SER A 188 -8.14 4.38 -23.18
N ALA A 189 -8.45 3.47 -24.11
CA ALA A 189 -8.90 2.14 -23.77
C ALA A 189 -7.82 1.41 -22.92
N PRO A 190 -8.23 0.48 -22.04
CA PRO A 190 -7.30 -0.32 -21.25
C PRO A 190 -6.43 -1.21 -22.14
N GLU A 191 -5.14 -1.29 -21.83
CA GLU A 191 -4.19 -2.17 -22.52
C GLU A 191 -3.72 -3.27 -21.56
N ARG A 192 -3.84 -4.53 -21.97
CA ARG A 192 -3.34 -5.66 -21.19
C ARG A 192 -1.90 -5.96 -21.58
N ILE A 193 -0.99 -5.85 -20.62
CA ILE A 193 0.42 -6.20 -20.78
C ILE A 193 0.74 -7.30 -19.76
N LYS A 194 0.96 -8.54 -20.24
CA LYS A 194 1.18 -9.73 -19.40
C LYS A 194 0.04 -9.89 -18.36
N ASN A 195 0.37 -9.91 -17.07
CA ASN A 195 -0.58 -10.07 -15.96
C ASN A 195 -1.05 -8.72 -15.37
N THR A 196 -1.09 -7.67 -16.19
CA THR A 196 -1.34 -6.31 -15.74
C THR A 196 -2.20 -5.54 -16.76
N LEU A 197 -3.10 -4.72 -16.26
CA LEU A 197 -4.01 -3.87 -17.03
C LEU A 197 -3.57 -2.41 -16.84
N TRP A 198 -3.44 -1.68 -17.95
CA TRP A 198 -2.89 -0.34 -17.99
C TRP A 198 -3.94 0.63 -18.54
N TYR A 199 -4.08 1.77 -17.88
CA TYR A 199 -4.82 2.91 -18.42
C TYR A 199 -3.84 4.07 -18.59
N ILE A 200 -3.82 4.66 -19.78
CA ILE A 200 -2.91 5.75 -20.10
C ILE A 200 -3.76 6.98 -20.38
N GLY A 201 -3.55 8.01 -19.57
CA GLY A 201 -4.13 9.34 -19.73
C GLY A 201 -3.10 10.30 -20.32
N THR A 202 -3.37 10.91 -21.47
CA THR A 202 -2.55 12.01 -22.01
C THR A 202 -3.11 13.34 -21.57
N LYS A 203 -2.26 14.30 -21.21
CA LYS A 203 -2.73 15.63 -20.80
C LYS A 203 -3.52 16.29 -21.94
N ARG A 204 -4.59 17.01 -21.61
CA ARG A 204 -5.34 17.83 -22.55
C ARG A 204 -4.45 19.00 -22.95
N ASP A 205 -4.28 19.20 -24.25
CA ASP A 205 -3.63 20.38 -24.82
C ASP A 205 -4.51 21.62 -24.63
#